data_AF-A0A3L6SJF5-F1
#
_entry.id   AF-A0A3L6SJF5-F1
#
_cell.length_a   1.000
_cell.length_b   1.000
_cell.length_c   1.000
_cell.angle_alpha   90.00
_cell.angle_beta   90.00
_cell.angle_gamma   90.00
#
_symmetry.space_group_name_H-M   'P 1'
#
loop_
_entity.id
_entity.type
_entity.pdbx_description
1 polymer ?
#
loop_
_entity_poly.entity_id
_entity_poly.type
_entity_poly.pdbx_seq_one_letter_code
_entity_poly.pdbx_strand_id
1 'polypeptide(L)'
;MRSARAPAPAAARGGLALYELYRAASRAAAPAVLLWRRLQGLEHPTRWPERLGRPSAARPRPGSPLVWFHAVSLGEGMAALPVVRHCARLHPGLPVLLTTTTLSSFEVIKDLLPDGVIYQFAPLDCPDAIDSFIGYWKPSLVLLMESELWPNLIMSAAAKGIAVALLNARMSLKSFNRWSVPLGLPLVTLMLSKLSLVAPLSTIQAVRFQLLHTPPGIIHFAGDLKYAVGDVNVGENEVNKINDLRQQFSNRPLWMAASIHRGEEQVILQVHEELIKMYPTLLLILVPRHPQDCKNFSLALKKQEVNFVLRSTNEVVSSGTRVYMVDTLGELRMLYRVTPVAVIGGSFLPGLAGHNISEAAAAGCAVVTGPHVGHFYHMLLDMWQINPLAVKQVAGEFKLLQTLKELLGDAETLGACQRAAKDAFSIMSHGVVNRVWNLVCSLAGTLRRGNAQEDNCTVECDMLVPGGLPKKLDTNQGGREAQSECSHPMPLSHSPAATCQLLPPSRRTRLLTPCPRAGAAPEAEAALLPGALRAESLPRHVAVVMDGNARWARARGLPSAAGHEAGRRALEETVRLSRAWGVRALTAFAFSHENWSRPKARASRPPARPRAAMASFASDEL
;
A
#
# COMPACT_ATOMS: atom_id res chain seq x y z
N MET A 1 39.51 -18.78 -24.34
CA MET A 1 39.59 -19.41 -23.00
C MET A 1 38.27 -19.22 -22.27
N ARG A 2 37.54 -20.31 -21.99
CA ARG A 2 36.28 -20.27 -21.23
C ARG A 2 36.59 -19.88 -19.78
N SER A 3 36.21 -18.68 -19.38
CA SER A 3 36.23 -18.24 -17.98
C SER A 3 35.34 -19.16 -17.16
N ALA A 4 35.94 -19.98 -16.31
CA ALA A 4 35.23 -20.79 -15.33
C ALA A 4 34.56 -19.85 -14.32
N ARG A 5 33.25 -19.63 -14.49
CA ARG A 5 32.40 -18.96 -13.49
C ARG A 5 32.61 -19.66 -12.14
N ALA A 6 33.01 -18.90 -11.14
CA ALA A 6 33.09 -19.38 -9.76
C ALA A 6 31.76 -20.05 -9.35
N PRO A 7 31.79 -21.18 -8.61
CA PRO A 7 30.58 -21.89 -8.24
C PRO A 7 29.67 -20.99 -7.42
N ALA A 8 28.39 -20.95 -7.76
CA ALA A 8 27.40 -20.17 -7.03
C ALA A 8 27.42 -20.57 -5.53
N PRO A 9 27.25 -19.60 -4.61
CA PRO A 9 27.24 -19.87 -3.17
C PRO A 9 26.24 -20.98 -2.85
N ALA A 10 26.51 -21.81 -1.83
CA ALA A 10 25.71 -23.00 -1.52
C ALA A 10 24.19 -22.70 -1.35
N ALA A 11 23.85 -21.51 -0.87
CA ALA A 11 22.46 -21.01 -0.79
C ALA A 11 21.79 -20.88 -2.17
N ALA A 12 22.51 -20.44 -3.19
CA ALA A 12 22.01 -20.33 -4.56
C ALA A 12 21.79 -21.70 -5.22
N ARG A 13 22.62 -22.70 -4.88
CA ARG A 13 22.43 -24.09 -5.34
C ARG A 13 21.18 -24.73 -4.74
N GLY A 14 20.94 -24.55 -3.43
CA GLY A 14 19.73 -25.04 -2.77
C GLY A 14 18.45 -24.38 -3.29
N GLY A 15 18.48 -23.06 -3.52
CA GLY A 15 17.35 -22.33 -4.09
C GLY A 15 17.00 -22.80 -5.51
N LEU A 16 18.00 -23.07 -6.35
CA LEU A 16 17.78 -23.54 -7.72
C LEU A 16 17.14 -24.93 -7.75
N ALA A 17 17.61 -25.87 -6.91
CA ALA A 17 17.01 -27.20 -6.82
C ALA A 17 15.53 -27.15 -6.38
N LEU A 18 15.20 -26.32 -5.40
CA LEU A 18 13.82 -26.10 -4.96
C LEU A 18 12.97 -25.44 -6.04
N TYR A 19 13.55 -24.51 -6.81
CA TYR A 19 12.89 -23.91 -7.96
C TYR A 19 12.58 -24.96 -9.05
N GLU A 20 13.53 -25.85 -9.39
CA GLU A 20 13.28 -26.92 -10.37
C GLU A 20 12.19 -27.89 -9.90
N LEU A 21 12.16 -28.23 -8.60
CA LEU A 21 11.08 -29.02 -8.02
C LEU A 21 9.73 -28.30 -8.15
N TYR A 22 9.68 -27.01 -7.83
CA TYR A 22 8.48 -26.18 -8.00
C TYR A 22 8.05 -26.12 -9.48
N ARG A 23 9.00 -25.95 -10.40
CA ARG A 23 8.78 -25.89 -11.85
C ARG A 23 8.18 -27.19 -12.38
N ALA A 24 8.68 -28.35 -11.93
CA ALA A 24 8.12 -29.65 -12.27
C ALA A 24 6.73 -29.88 -11.66
N ALA A 25 6.56 -29.57 -10.36
CA ALA A 25 5.29 -29.76 -9.66
C ALA A 25 4.16 -28.87 -10.23
N SER A 26 4.46 -27.61 -10.51
CA SER A 26 3.51 -26.66 -11.11
C SER A 26 3.11 -27.05 -12.53
N ARG A 27 4.03 -27.57 -13.35
CA ARG A 27 3.71 -28.15 -14.67
C ARG A 27 2.72 -29.30 -14.56
N ALA A 28 2.97 -30.25 -13.66
CA ALA A 28 2.10 -31.40 -13.46
C ALA A 28 0.71 -31.01 -12.90
N ALA A 29 0.67 -30.04 -11.98
CA ALA A 29 -0.57 -29.62 -11.34
C ALA A 29 -1.46 -28.71 -12.22
N ALA A 30 -0.88 -27.97 -13.18
CA ALA A 30 -1.58 -26.93 -13.92
C ALA A 30 -2.87 -27.39 -14.64
N PRO A 31 -2.91 -28.54 -15.36
CA PRO A 31 -4.14 -29.00 -16.01
C PRO A 31 -5.26 -29.29 -15.02
N ALA A 32 -4.94 -29.93 -13.88
CA ALA A 32 -5.91 -30.27 -12.85
C ALA A 32 -6.45 -29.02 -12.14
N VAL A 33 -5.56 -28.07 -11.80
CA VAL A 33 -5.93 -26.79 -11.19
C VAL A 33 -6.85 -25.99 -12.13
N LEU A 34 -6.51 -25.92 -13.42
CA LEU A 34 -7.33 -25.19 -14.40
C LEU A 34 -8.70 -25.84 -14.58
N LEU A 35 -8.75 -27.17 -14.69
CA LEU A 35 -10.01 -27.92 -14.80
C LEU A 35 -10.90 -27.69 -13.57
N TRP A 36 -10.33 -27.82 -12.37
CA TRP A 36 -11.05 -27.57 -11.13
C TRP A 36 -11.62 -26.15 -11.08
N ARG A 37 -10.81 -25.13 -11.40
CA ARG A 37 -11.25 -23.73 -11.42
C ARG A 37 -12.37 -23.48 -12.44
N ARG A 38 -12.31 -24.12 -13.61
CA ARG A 38 -13.38 -24.06 -14.62
C ARG A 38 -14.68 -24.68 -14.12
N LEU A 39 -14.61 -25.85 -13.49
CA LEU A 39 -15.78 -26.52 -12.91
C LEU A 39 -16.41 -25.73 -11.76
N GLN A 40 -15.62 -24.93 -11.04
CA GLN A 40 -16.09 -24.03 -9.98
C GLN A 40 -16.60 -22.67 -10.51
N GLY A 41 -16.63 -22.45 -11.83
CA GLY A 41 -17.06 -21.17 -12.41
C GLY A 41 -16.13 -19.99 -12.09
N LEU A 42 -14.87 -20.26 -11.69
CA LEU A 42 -13.90 -19.23 -11.31
C LEU A 42 -13.14 -18.63 -12.51
N GLU A 43 -13.39 -19.14 -13.72
CA GLU A 43 -12.74 -18.72 -14.95
C GLU A 43 -13.74 -18.12 -15.93
N HIS A 44 -13.26 -17.15 -16.72
CA HIS A 44 -14.08 -16.54 -17.76
C HIS A 44 -14.47 -17.57 -18.83
N PRO A 45 -15.74 -17.63 -19.27
CA PRO A 45 -16.23 -18.68 -20.18
C PRO A 45 -15.44 -18.81 -21.48
N THR A 46 -15.03 -17.68 -22.07
CA THR A 46 -14.33 -17.64 -23.37
C THR A 46 -12.83 -17.33 -23.26
N ARG A 47 -12.40 -16.68 -22.18
CA ARG A 47 -11.04 -16.10 -22.02
C ARG A 47 -10.14 -16.96 -21.14
N TRP A 48 -10.63 -18.09 -20.62
CA TRP A 48 -9.82 -19.04 -19.87
C TRP A 48 -8.53 -19.53 -20.57
N PRO A 49 -8.39 -19.58 -21.92
CA PRO A 49 -7.12 -19.96 -22.54
C PRO A 49 -5.96 -19.02 -22.21
N GLU A 50 -6.24 -17.78 -21.80
CA GLU A 50 -5.23 -16.83 -21.32
C GLU A 50 -4.43 -17.35 -20.13
N ARG A 51 -5.03 -18.23 -19.33
CA ARG A 51 -4.37 -18.95 -18.23
C ARG A 51 -3.22 -19.83 -18.68
N LEU A 52 -3.28 -20.29 -19.92
CA LEU A 52 -2.25 -21.11 -20.54
C LEU A 52 -1.22 -20.25 -21.32
N GLY A 53 -1.22 -18.94 -21.10
CA GLY A 53 -0.34 -18.01 -21.81
C GLY A 53 -0.73 -17.79 -23.27
N ARG A 54 -1.99 -18.06 -23.64
CA ARG A 54 -2.54 -17.81 -24.98
C ARG A 54 -3.22 -16.43 -25.02
N PRO A 55 -2.64 -15.44 -25.70
CA PRO A 55 -3.16 -14.07 -25.67
C PRO A 55 -4.52 -13.97 -26.38
N SER A 56 -5.39 -13.11 -25.85
CA SER A 56 -6.68 -12.76 -26.48
C SER A 56 -6.64 -11.45 -27.26
N ALA A 57 -5.53 -10.71 -27.14
CA ALA A 57 -5.33 -9.42 -27.77
C ALA A 57 -4.01 -9.45 -28.55
N ALA A 58 -4.00 -8.76 -29.69
CA ALA A 58 -2.78 -8.59 -30.46
C ALA A 58 -1.83 -7.64 -29.73
N ARG A 59 -0.52 -7.95 -29.78
CA ARG A 59 0.51 -6.99 -29.38
C ARG A 59 0.50 -5.79 -30.34
N PRO A 60 0.25 -4.55 -29.86
CA PRO A 60 0.06 -3.39 -30.74
C PRO A 60 1.28 -3.03 -31.60
N ARG A 61 2.49 -3.28 -31.09
CA ARG A 61 3.76 -2.97 -31.76
C ARG A 61 4.78 -4.08 -31.50
N PRO A 62 5.05 -4.97 -32.47
CA PRO A 62 6.12 -5.95 -32.36
C PRO A 62 7.46 -5.24 -32.11
N GLY A 63 8.22 -5.70 -31.10
CA GLY A 63 9.54 -5.16 -30.78
C GLY A 63 9.56 -3.89 -29.92
N SER A 64 8.44 -3.18 -29.71
CA SER A 64 8.43 -2.03 -28.80
C SER A 64 8.58 -2.47 -27.34
N PRO A 65 9.19 -1.65 -26.46
CA PRO A 65 9.19 -1.92 -25.03
C PRO A 65 7.74 -2.00 -24.51
N LEU A 66 7.49 -2.89 -23.56
CA LEU A 66 6.17 -3.10 -22.96
C LEU A 66 6.31 -3.18 -21.44
N VAL A 67 5.45 -2.46 -20.73
CA VAL A 67 5.39 -2.49 -19.26
C VAL A 67 4.24 -3.38 -18.83
N TRP A 68 4.55 -4.43 -18.08
CA TRP A 68 3.57 -5.37 -17.56
C TRP A 68 3.30 -5.11 -16.08
N PHE A 69 2.08 -4.68 -15.75
CA PHE A 69 1.56 -4.65 -14.39
C PHE A 69 0.85 -5.97 -14.06
N HIS A 70 1.24 -6.61 -12.98
CA HIS A 70 0.66 -7.85 -12.50
C HIS A 70 0.02 -7.67 -11.12
N ALA A 71 -1.31 -7.81 -11.07
CA ALA A 71 -2.12 -7.61 -9.89
C ALA A 71 -3.14 -8.75 -9.76
N VAL A 72 -3.04 -9.63 -8.78
CA VAL A 72 -3.85 -10.86 -8.72
C VAL A 72 -5.30 -10.59 -8.32
N SER A 73 -5.53 -9.61 -7.45
CA SER A 73 -6.85 -9.30 -6.89
C SER A 73 -7.41 -7.93 -7.33
N LEU A 74 -8.71 -7.70 -7.05
CA LEU A 74 -9.38 -6.44 -7.39
C LEU A 74 -8.73 -5.27 -6.64
N GLY A 75 -8.36 -5.46 -5.37
CA GLY A 75 -7.71 -4.43 -4.57
C GLY A 75 -6.34 -4.04 -5.12
N GLU A 76 -5.54 -5.03 -5.53
CA GLU A 76 -4.24 -4.78 -6.16
C GLU A 76 -4.38 -4.09 -7.53
N GLY A 77 -5.34 -4.54 -8.34
CA GLY A 77 -5.59 -3.92 -9.64
C GLY A 77 -6.04 -2.47 -9.51
N MET A 78 -6.87 -2.19 -8.51
CA MET A 78 -7.27 -0.82 -8.17
C MET A 78 -6.10 0.03 -7.66
N ALA A 79 -5.16 -0.54 -6.89
CA ALA A 79 -3.95 0.16 -6.45
C ALA A 79 -2.94 0.37 -7.60
N ALA A 80 -2.90 -0.51 -8.60
CA ALA A 80 -2.05 -0.38 -9.78
C ALA A 80 -2.57 0.69 -10.75
N LEU A 81 -3.89 0.84 -10.85
CA LEU A 81 -4.55 1.69 -11.85
C LEU A 81 -4.04 3.14 -11.88
N PRO A 82 -3.86 3.86 -10.75
CA PRO A 82 -3.30 5.22 -10.77
C PRO A 82 -1.92 5.30 -11.44
N VAL A 83 -1.05 4.29 -11.23
CA VAL A 83 0.27 4.22 -11.85
C VAL A 83 0.16 3.88 -13.34
N VAL A 84 -0.75 2.96 -13.71
CA VAL A 84 -1.07 2.64 -15.11
C VAL A 84 -1.52 3.88 -15.88
N ARG A 85 -2.45 4.66 -15.31
CA ARG A 85 -2.93 5.91 -15.93
C ARG A 85 -1.83 6.95 -16.03
N HIS A 86 -1.02 7.08 -14.99
CA HIS A 86 0.11 8.00 -15.00
C HIS A 86 1.14 7.65 -16.08
N CYS A 87 1.46 6.36 -16.21
CA CYS A 87 2.31 5.81 -17.27
C CYS A 87 1.74 6.10 -18.67
N ALA A 88 0.47 5.73 -18.91
CA ALA A 88 -0.18 5.93 -20.21
C ALA A 88 -0.24 7.42 -20.61
N ARG A 89 -0.47 8.32 -19.63
CA ARG A 89 -0.49 9.77 -19.87
C ARG A 89 0.88 10.35 -20.20
N LEU A 90 1.93 9.93 -19.49
CA LEU A 90 3.29 10.43 -19.72
C LEU A 90 3.96 9.79 -20.95
N HIS A 91 3.56 8.57 -21.31
CA HIS A 91 4.11 7.83 -22.44
C HIS A 91 3.01 7.21 -23.30
N PRO A 92 2.24 8.00 -24.08
CA PRO A 92 1.13 7.50 -24.90
C PRO A 92 1.54 6.44 -25.93
N GLY A 93 2.83 6.39 -26.31
CA GLY A 93 3.37 5.40 -27.24
C GLY A 93 3.90 4.11 -26.61
N LEU A 94 3.86 3.97 -25.28
CA LEU A 94 4.39 2.81 -24.54
C LEU A 94 3.24 1.83 -24.23
N PRO A 95 3.22 0.64 -24.85
CA PRO A 95 2.23 -0.38 -24.52
C PRO A 95 2.28 -0.76 -23.04
N VAL A 96 1.12 -0.68 -22.39
CA VAL A 96 0.92 -1.12 -21.01
C VAL A 96 0.03 -2.36 -21.03
N LEU A 97 0.48 -3.43 -20.38
CA LEU A 97 -0.29 -4.65 -20.14
C LEU A 97 -0.63 -4.73 -18.66
N LEU A 98 -1.91 -4.78 -18.32
CA LEU A 98 -2.37 -5.13 -16.99
C LEU A 98 -2.87 -6.57 -16.99
N THR A 99 -2.48 -7.35 -15.98
CA THR A 99 -3.05 -8.68 -15.75
C THR A 99 -3.68 -8.82 -14.39
N THR A 100 -4.84 -9.50 -14.34
CA THR A 100 -5.46 -9.91 -13.08
C THR A 100 -5.90 -11.37 -13.04
N THR A 101 -6.14 -11.89 -11.85
CA THR A 101 -6.52 -13.31 -11.68
C THR A 101 -8.00 -13.52 -11.40
N THR A 102 -8.70 -12.68 -10.64
CA THR A 102 -10.11 -12.99 -10.33
C THR A 102 -11.07 -12.49 -11.41
N LEU A 103 -12.17 -13.23 -11.65
CA LEU A 103 -13.26 -12.79 -12.53
C LEU A 103 -13.87 -11.46 -12.05
N SER A 104 -14.03 -11.31 -10.73
CA SER A 104 -14.48 -10.06 -10.11
C SER A 104 -13.56 -8.86 -10.37
N SER A 105 -12.25 -9.09 -10.54
CA SER A 105 -11.33 -8.03 -10.94
C SER A 105 -11.62 -7.61 -12.37
N PHE A 106 -11.80 -8.59 -13.25
CA PHE A 106 -12.08 -8.37 -14.66
C PHE A 106 -13.36 -7.58 -14.90
N GLU A 107 -14.44 -7.94 -14.22
CA GLU A 107 -15.74 -7.28 -14.35
C GLU A 107 -15.70 -5.79 -13.99
N VAL A 108 -14.84 -5.39 -13.04
CA VAL A 108 -14.75 -4.00 -12.57
C VAL A 108 -13.67 -3.22 -13.31
N ILE A 109 -12.47 -3.79 -13.49
CA ILE A 109 -11.31 -3.05 -13.99
C ILE A 109 -11.42 -2.76 -15.48
N LYS A 110 -12.05 -3.64 -16.27
CA LYS A 110 -12.17 -3.47 -17.73
C LYS A 110 -12.77 -2.11 -18.12
N ASP A 111 -13.69 -1.58 -17.30
CA ASP A 111 -14.42 -0.34 -17.56
C ASP A 111 -13.70 0.91 -17.00
N LEU A 112 -12.56 0.72 -16.31
CA LEU A 112 -11.78 1.78 -15.67
C LEU A 112 -10.43 2.06 -16.35
N LEU A 113 -10.03 1.23 -17.31
CA LEU A 113 -8.75 1.34 -17.98
C LEU A 113 -8.75 2.47 -19.02
N PRO A 114 -7.65 3.24 -19.12
CA PRO A 114 -7.47 4.18 -20.22
C PRO A 114 -7.40 3.46 -21.57
N ASP A 115 -7.71 4.21 -22.63
CA ASP A 115 -7.49 3.77 -24.00
C ASP A 115 -6.03 3.36 -24.23
N GLY A 116 -5.83 2.27 -24.97
CA GLY A 116 -4.52 1.74 -25.30
C GLY A 116 -3.88 0.84 -24.23
N VAL A 117 -4.48 0.70 -23.04
CA VAL A 117 -4.04 -0.30 -22.06
C VAL A 117 -4.63 -1.68 -22.38
N ILE A 118 -3.76 -2.67 -22.47
CA ILE A 118 -4.14 -4.06 -22.74
C ILE A 118 -4.51 -4.73 -21.42
N TYR A 119 -5.63 -5.44 -21.41
CA TYR A 119 -6.09 -6.17 -20.23
C TYR A 119 -6.26 -7.66 -20.50
N GLN A 120 -5.58 -8.49 -19.72
CA GLN A 120 -5.60 -9.94 -19.85
C GLN A 120 -5.71 -10.65 -18.49
N PHE A 121 -6.26 -11.85 -18.46
CA PHE A 121 -6.09 -12.74 -17.31
C PHE A 121 -4.63 -13.15 -17.19
N ALA A 122 -4.13 -13.16 -15.95
CA ALA A 122 -2.79 -13.62 -15.66
C ALA A 122 -2.63 -15.12 -16.02
N PRO A 123 -1.50 -15.53 -16.61
CA PRO A 123 -1.18 -16.93 -16.83
C PRO A 123 -1.07 -17.67 -15.48
N LEU A 124 -1.27 -18.99 -15.49
CA LEU A 124 -0.93 -19.83 -14.34
C LEU A 124 0.58 -19.80 -14.10
N ASP A 125 1.03 -19.89 -12.85
CA ASP A 125 2.46 -19.98 -12.52
C ASP A 125 3.03 -21.38 -12.81
N CYS A 126 2.87 -21.84 -14.04
CA CYS A 126 3.53 -23.03 -14.54
C CYS A 126 4.48 -22.64 -15.69
N PRO A 127 5.58 -23.38 -15.87
CA PRO A 127 6.61 -23.01 -16.84
C PRO A 127 6.04 -22.79 -18.25
N ASP A 128 5.16 -23.68 -18.72
CA ASP A 128 4.69 -23.63 -20.11
C ASP A 128 3.80 -22.41 -20.37
N ALA A 129 2.94 -22.04 -19.42
CA ALA A 129 2.08 -20.86 -19.54
C ALA A 129 2.88 -19.56 -19.40
N ILE A 130 3.79 -19.48 -18.43
CA ILE A 130 4.64 -18.30 -18.22
C ILE A 130 5.60 -18.10 -19.38
N ASP A 131 6.24 -19.17 -19.87
CA ASP A 131 7.19 -19.09 -20.97
C ASP A 131 6.50 -18.68 -22.27
N SER A 132 5.31 -19.20 -22.55
CA SER A 132 4.44 -18.76 -23.65
C SER A 132 4.05 -17.29 -23.50
N PHE A 133 3.59 -16.90 -22.32
CA PHE A 133 3.12 -15.54 -22.05
C PHE A 133 4.25 -14.51 -22.23
N ILE A 134 5.40 -14.73 -21.59
CA ILE A 134 6.56 -13.85 -21.71
C ILE A 134 7.14 -13.89 -23.13
N GLY A 135 7.12 -15.06 -23.78
CA GLY A 135 7.58 -15.22 -25.18
C GLY A 135 6.78 -14.39 -26.18
N TYR A 136 5.45 -14.31 -26.00
CA TYR A 136 4.57 -13.50 -26.83
C TYR A 136 4.67 -12.01 -26.48
N TRP A 137 4.44 -11.65 -25.22
CA TRP A 137 4.36 -10.26 -24.78
C TRP A 137 5.70 -9.55 -24.72
N LYS A 138 6.81 -10.28 -24.54
CA LYS A 138 8.20 -9.78 -24.36
C LYS A 138 8.24 -8.44 -23.60
N PRO A 139 7.77 -8.40 -22.34
CA PRO A 139 7.83 -7.19 -21.53
C PRO A 139 9.28 -6.78 -21.29
N SER A 140 9.52 -5.47 -21.22
CA SER A 140 10.82 -4.90 -20.82
C SER A 140 10.91 -4.70 -19.32
N LEU A 141 9.75 -4.62 -18.65
CA LEU A 141 9.61 -4.39 -17.23
C LEU A 141 8.35 -5.09 -16.72
N VAL A 142 8.47 -5.77 -15.58
CA VAL A 142 7.35 -6.36 -14.83
C VAL A 142 7.21 -5.65 -13.49
N LEU A 143 6.00 -5.19 -13.20
CA LEU A 143 5.61 -4.51 -11.98
C LEU A 143 4.62 -5.42 -11.23
N LEU A 144 5.13 -6.13 -10.24
CA LEU A 144 4.36 -7.00 -9.36
C LEU A 144 3.73 -6.16 -8.25
N MET A 145 2.45 -6.40 -7.94
CA MET A 145 1.75 -5.68 -6.86
C MET A 145 1.77 -6.47 -5.54
N GLU A 146 1.88 -5.77 -4.42
CA GLU A 146 1.76 -6.29 -3.04
C GLU A 146 2.65 -7.49 -2.70
N SER A 147 2.12 -8.71 -2.76
CA SER A 147 2.78 -9.93 -2.25
C SER A 147 3.00 -11.01 -3.33
N GLU A 148 2.88 -10.65 -4.60
CA GLU A 148 2.84 -11.59 -5.72
C GLU A 148 4.23 -12.12 -6.11
N LEU A 149 4.82 -12.91 -5.22
CA LEU A 149 6.08 -13.65 -5.42
C LEU A 149 5.82 -14.98 -6.15
N TRP A 150 5.77 -14.94 -7.48
CA TRP A 150 5.48 -16.08 -8.36
C TRP A 150 6.79 -16.68 -8.90
N PRO A 151 7.22 -17.89 -8.45
CA PRO A 151 8.54 -18.42 -8.81
C PRO A 151 8.77 -18.58 -10.31
N ASN A 152 7.82 -19.11 -11.08
CA ASN A 152 8.04 -19.29 -12.52
C ASN A 152 8.08 -17.94 -13.23
N LEU A 153 7.20 -17.01 -12.89
CA LEU A 153 7.22 -15.64 -13.41
C LEU A 153 8.56 -14.95 -13.15
N ILE A 154 8.99 -14.86 -11.89
CA ILE A 154 10.20 -14.12 -11.49
C ILE A 154 11.45 -14.73 -12.14
N MET A 155 11.58 -16.05 -12.07
CA MET A 155 12.75 -16.75 -12.60
C MET A 155 12.81 -16.70 -14.13
N SER A 156 11.66 -16.81 -14.82
CA SER A 156 11.61 -16.74 -16.28
C SER A 156 11.81 -15.32 -16.80
N ALA A 157 11.33 -14.29 -16.08
CA ALA A 157 11.63 -12.90 -16.37
C ALA A 157 13.13 -12.61 -16.24
N ALA A 158 13.73 -13.05 -15.13
CA ALA A 158 15.16 -12.88 -14.87
C ALA A 158 16.03 -13.60 -15.90
N ALA A 159 15.66 -14.82 -16.32
CA ALA A 159 16.38 -15.57 -17.35
C ALA A 159 16.37 -14.87 -18.72
N LYS A 160 15.36 -14.03 -18.99
CA LYS A 160 15.23 -13.24 -20.23
C LYS A 160 15.74 -11.79 -20.08
N GLY A 161 16.41 -11.46 -18.97
CA GLY A 161 16.95 -10.12 -18.71
C GLY A 161 15.87 -9.04 -18.49
N ILE A 162 14.65 -9.45 -18.12
CA ILE A 162 13.52 -8.54 -17.90
C ILE A 162 13.61 -8.03 -16.46
N ALA A 163 13.57 -6.70 -16.28
CA ALA A 163 13.57 -6.10 -14.96
C ALA A 163 12.24 -6.38 -14.23
N VAL A 164 12.33 -6.69 -12.95
CA VAL A 164 11.16 -7.00 -12.11
C VAL A 164 11.18 -6.09 -10.89
N ALA A 165 10.10 -5.36 -10.66
CA ALA A 165 9.90 -4.57 -9.45
C ALA A 165 8.68 -5.07 -8.67
N LEU A 166 8.79 -5.07 -7.34
CA LEU A 166 7.67 -5.34 -6.44
C LEU A 166 7.18 -4.02 -5.82
N LEU A 167 6.01 -3.57 -6.23
CA LEU A 167 5.38 -2.34 -5.78
C LEU A 167 4.40 -2.58 -4.65
N ASN A 168 4.22 -1.59 -3.78
CA ASN A 168 3.35 -1.72 -2.59
C ASN A 168 3.69 -2.97 -1.75
N ALA A 169 4.99 -3.30 -1.71
CA ALA A 169 5.49 -4.59 -1.29
C ALA A 169 5.09 -4.90 0.15
N ARG A 170 4.50 -6.07 0.34
CA ARG A 170 4.07 -6.53 1.66
C ARG A 170 4.08 -8.04 1.76
N MET A 171 4.20 -8.49 3.00
CA MET A 171 4.13 -9.89 3.35
C MET A 171 3.41 -10.04 4.67
N SER A 172 2.44 -10.95 4.72
CA SER A 172 1.80 -11.33 5.98
C SER A 172 2.82 -12.02 6.90
N LEU A 173 2.63 -11.96 8.22
CA LEU A 173 3.47 -12.71 9.16
C LEU A 173 3.43 -14.22 8.88
N LYS A 174 2.25 -14.74 8.52
CA LYS A 174 2.09 -16.16 8.16
C LYS A 174 2.92 -16.53 6.92
N SER A 175 2.96 -15.65 5.92
CA SER A 175 3.77 -15.86 4.70
C SER A 175 5.25 -15.71 5.00
N PHE A 176 5.64 -14.70 5.77
CA PHE A 176 7.02 -14.51 6.23
C PHE A 176 7.53 -15.73 6.98
N ASN A 177 6.78 -16.23 7.98
CA ASN A 177 7.18 -17.41 8.73
C ASN A 177 7.32 -18.65 7.86
N ARG A 178 6.42 -18.83 6.86
CA ARG A 178 6.52 -19.92 5.88
C ARG A 178 7.75 -19.79 4.99
N TRP A 179 8.08 -18.59 4.57
CA TRP A 179 9.27 -18.33 3.75
C TRP A 179 10.58 -18.41 4.54
N SER A 180 10.55 -18.12 5.84
CA SER A 180 11.73 -18.14 6.71
C SER A 180 12.18 -19.54 7.15
N VAL A 181 11.44 -20.60 6.81
CA VAL A 181 11.84 -21.98 7.14
C VAL A 181 12.99 -22.46 6.24
N PRO A 182 13.81 -23.44 6.65
CA PRO A 182 14.97 -23.90 5.87
C PRO A 182 14.65 -24.40 4.45
N LEU A 183 13.43 -24.91 4.22
CA LEU A 183 12.95 -25.32 2.89
C LEU A 183 12.44 -24.14 2.04
N GLY A 184 11.96 -23.05 2.64
CA GLY A 184 11.44 -21.88 1.91
C GLY A 184 12.49 -20.82 1.67
N LEU A 185 13.40 -20.62 2.63
CA LEU A 185 14.35 -19.51 2.65
C LEU A 185 15.30 -19.50 1.44
N PRO A 186 15.86 -20.63 0.98
CA PRO A 186 16.73 -20.63 -0.20
C PRO A 186 15.97 -20.23 -1.48
N LEU A 187 14.72 -20.69 -1.65
CA LEU A 187 13.89 -20.36 -2.81
C LEU A 187 13.50 -18.88 -2.82
N VAL A 188 13.00 -18.35 -1.70
CA VAL A 188 12.62 -16.93 -1.63
C VAL A 188 13.83 -16.00 -1.74
N THR A 189 14.98 -16.37 -1.15
CA THR A 189 16.23 -15.63 -1.31
C THR A 189 16.63 -15.58 -2.79
N LEU A 190 16.55 -16.71 -3.49
CA LEU A 190 16.84 -16.78 -4.91
C LEU A 190 15.90 -15.87 -5.71
N MET A 191 14.58 -15.94 -5.49
CA MET A 191 13.60 -15.09 -6.18
C MET A 191 13.83 -13.60 -5.91
N LEU A 192 14.01 -13.22 -4.64
CA LEU A 192 14.22 -11.84 -4.23
C LEU A 192 15.53 -11.26 -4.78
N SER A 193 16.56 -12.10 -4.96
CA SER A 193 17.81 -11.71 -5.63
C SER A 193 17.64 -11.34 -7.11
N LYS A 194 16.50 -11.68 -7.73
CA LYS A 194 16.19 -11.35 -9.13
C LYS A 194 15.36 -10.08 -9.28
N LEU A 195 14.91 -9.49 -8.18
CA LEU A 195 14.20 -8.22 -8.21
C LEU A 195 15.18 -7.05 -8.38
N SER A 196 14.77 -6.08 -9.18
CA SER A 196 15.51 -4.83 -9.40
C SER A 196 15.07 -3.74 -8.40
N LEU A 197 13.84 -3.82 -7.87
CA LEU A 197 13.27 -2.87 -6.92
C LEU A 197 12.24 -3.57 -6.03
N VAL A 198 12.23 -3.22 -4.75
CA VAL A 198 11.18 -3.54 -3.79
C VAL A 198 10.73 -2.25 -3.14
N ALA A 199 9.46 -1.88 -3.32
CA ALA A 199 8.87 -0.68 -2.75
C ALA A 199 7.90 -1.03 -1.61
N PRO A 200 8.37 -1.22 -0.37
CA PRO A 200 7.54 -1.71 0.73
C PRO A 200 6.58 -0.65 1.26
N LEU A 201 5.45 -1.13 1.80
CA LEU A 201 4.42 -0.29 2.42
C LEU A 201 4.87 0.44 3.69
N SER A 202 5.77 -0.17 4.44
CA SER A 202 6.20 0.33 5.75
C SER A 202 7.53 -0.28 6.16
N THR A 203 8.15 0.31 7.17
CA THR A 203 9.43 -0.15 7.72
C THR A 203 9.36 -1.62 8.13
N ILE A 204 8.27 -2.08 8.75
CA ILE A 204 8.13 -3.49 9.13
C ILE A 204 8.12 -4.44 7.92
N GLN A 205 7.56 -4.01 6.78
CA GLN A 205 7.61 -4.80 5.56
C GLN A 205 9.01 -4.81 4.96
N ALA A 206 9.69 -3.67 4.92
CA ALA A 206 11.09 -3.57 4.49
C ALA A 206 11.98 -4.54 5.28
N VAL A 207 11.81 -4.55 6.61
CA VAL A 207 12.53 -5.45 7.52
C VAL A 207 12.24 -6.92 7.21
N ARG A 208 10.99 -7.30 6.96
CA ARG A 208 10.65 -8.68 6.56
C ARG A 208 11.36 -9.09 5.27
N PHE A 209 11.40 -8.22 4.27
CA PHE A 209 12.12 -8.50 3.03
C PHE A 209 13.63 -8.63 3.27
N GLN A 210 14.23 -7.75 4.08
CA GLN A 210 15.65 -7.85 4.43
C GLN A 210 15.97 -9.15 5.20
N LEU A 211 15.10 -9.58 6.11
CA LEU A 211 15.24 -10.86 6.83
C LEU A 211 15.09 -12.08 5.91
N LEU A 212 14.47 -11.91 4.73
CA LEU A 212 14.46 -12.89 3.64
C LEU A 212 15.62 -12.69 2.64
N HIS A 213 16.64 -11.93 3.05
CA HIS A 213 17.85 -11.63 2.30
C HIS A 213 17.65 -10.79 1.03
N THR A 214 16.58 -9.98 0.96
CA THR A 214 16.50 -8.92 -0.06
C THR A 214 17.63 -7.91 0.17
N PRO A 215 18.44 -7.59 -0.86
CA PRO A 215 19.48 -6.58 -0.75
C PRO A 215 18.92 -5.21 -0.31
N PRO A 216 19.49 -4.55 0.71
CA PRO A 216 19.00 -3.24 1.16
C PRO A 216 18.99 -2.17 0.07
N GLY A 217 19.95 -2.22 -0.87
CA GLY A 217 20.12 -1.24 -1.94
C GLY A 217 19.02 -1.22 -3.00
N ILE A 218 18.12 -2.21 -3.01
CA ILE A 218 16.95 -2.23 -3.91
C ILE A 218 15.64 -1.91 -3.18
N ILE A 219 15.69 -1.61 -1.88
CA ILE A 219 14.49 -1.34 -1.06
C ILE A 219 14.29 0.17 -0.94
N HIS A 220 13.20 0.69 -1.50
CA HIS A 220 12.91 2.13 -1.54
C HIS A 220 11.46 2.45 -1.17
N PHE A 221 11.25 3.44 -0.31
CA PHE A 221 9.90 3.83 0.11
C PHE A 221 9.25 4.81 -0.88
N ALA A 222 7.97 4.58 -1.20
CA ALA A 222 7.21 5.41 -2.12
C ALA A 222 5.86 5.91 -1.56
N GLY A 223 5.42 5.35 -0.44
CA GLY A 223 4.07 5.51 0.10
C GLY A 223 3.15 4.36 -0.33
N ASP A 224 1.95 4.31 0.24
CA ASP A 224 0.94 3.28 -0.06
C ASP A 224 0.06 3.71 -1.22
N LEU A 225 0.09 2.95 -2.32
CA LEU A 225 -0.73 3.20 -3.51
C LEU A 225 -2.23 3.15 -3.23
N LYS A 226 -2.67 2.56 -2.11
CA LYS A 226 -4.08 2.60 -1.69
C LYS A 226 -4.58 4.01 -1.39
N TYR A 227 -3.70 4.98 -1.15
CA TYR A 227 -4.08 6.39 -1.06
C TYR A 227 -4.25 7.07 -2.43
N ALA A 228 -3.75 6.49 -3.52
CA ALA A 228 -3.89 7.05 -4.87
C ALA A 228 -5.23 6.68 -5.54
N VAL A 229 -6.04 5.86 -4.88
CA VAL A 229 -7.24 5.26 -5.42
C VAL A 229 -8.44 6.25 -5.47
N GLY A 230 -8.38 7.33 -4.69
CA GLY A 230 -9.45 8.34 -4.60
C GLY A 230 -9.57 9.29 -5.80
N ASP A 231 -8.48 9.50 -6.55
CA ASP A 231 -8.37 10.48 -7.66
C ASP A 231 -8.79 9.90 -9.03
N VAL A 232 -9.54 8.80 -9.04
CA VAL A 232 -10.11 8.29 -10.30
C VAL A 232 -11.20 9.26 -10.75
N ASN A 233 -10.98 9.94 -11.88
CA ASN A 233 -11.96 10.79 -12.55
C ASN A 233 -13.31 10.08 -12.61
N VAL A 234 -14.32 10.71 -12.00
CA VAL A 234 -15.70 10.25 -11.97
C VAL A 234 -16.33 10.64 -13.30
N GLY A 235 -16.74 9.66 -14.10
CA GLY A 235 -17.47 9.92 -15.33
C GLY A 235 -18.83 10.56 -15.04
N GLU A 236 -19.40 11.27 -16.00
CA GLU A 236 -20.71 11.94 -15.86
C GLU A 236 -21.81 10.98 -15.36
N ASN A 237 -21.81 9.73 -15.85
CA ASN A 237 -22.73 8.69 -15.41
C ASN A 237 -22.63 8.34 -13.92
N GLU A 238 -21.43 8.40 -13.33
CA GLU A 238 -21.23 8.12 -11.91
C GLU A 238 -21.64 9.33 -11.06
N VAL A 239 -21.42 10.56 -11.55
CA VAL A 239 -21.94 11.79 -10.90
C VAL A 239 -23.46 11.76 -10.81
N ASN A 240 -24.14 11.38 -11.89
CA ASN A 240 -25.60 11.29 -11.91
C ASN A 240 -26.10 10.26 -10.88
N LYS A 241 -25.51 9.06 -10.84
CA LYS A 241 -25.83 8.04 -9.82
C LYS A 241 -25.61 8.53 -8.39
N ILE A 242 -24.52 9.26 -8.13
CA ILE A 242 -24.25 9.87 -6.82
C ILE A 242 -25.38 10.84 -6.45
N ASN A 243 -25.79 11.71 -7.37
CA ASN A 243 -26.83 12.70 -7.14
C ASN A 243 -28.20 12.03 -6.92
N ASP A 244 -28.53 11.01 -7.69
CA ASP A 244 -29.77 10.23 -7.51
C ASP A 244 -29.83 9.60 -6.12
N LEU A 245 -28.73 8.99 -5.67
CA LEU A 245 -28.65 8.40 -4.33
C LEU A 245 -28.71 9.46 -3.23
N ARG A 246 -28.04 10.61 -3.41
CA ARG A 246 -28.16 11.74 -2.47
C ARG A 246 -29.58 12.23 -2.34
N GLN A 247 -30.32 12.29 -3.44
CA GLN A 247 -31.73 12.67 -3.41
C GLN A 247 -32.57 11.61 -2.68
N GLN A 248 -32.36 10.32 -2.95
CA GLN A 248 -33.07 9.24 -2.26
C GLN A 248 -32.76 9.16 -0.77
N PHE A 249 -31.53 9.50 -0.36
CA PHE A 249 -31.09 9.47 1.04
C PHE A 249 -31.25 10.82 1.75
N SER A 250 -31.80 11.83 1.08
CA SER A 250 -31.93 13.18 1.63
C SER A 250 -32.86 13.21 2.86
N ASN A 251 -32.62 14.19 3.75
CA ASN A 251 -33.45 14.48 4.94
C ASN A 251 -33.56 13.35 5.99
N ARG A 252 -32.60 12.42 6.04
CA ARG A 252 -32.54 11.40 7.09
C ARG A 252 -31.11 11.09 7.55
N PRO A 253 -30.91 10.73 8.83
CA PRO A 253 -29.61 10.25 9.31
C PRO A 253 -29.17 9.00 8.53
N LEU A 254 -27.87 8.90 8.23
CA LEU A 254 -27.30 7.86 7.39
C LEU A 254 -25.95 7.40 7.95
N TRP A 255 -25.70 6.08 7.90
CA TRP A 255 -24.37 5.53 8.09
C TRP A 255 -24.20 4.28 7.23
N MET A 256 -22.95 3.92 6.94
CA MET A 256 -22.61 2.74 6.15
C MET A 256 -21.79 1.76 6.94
N ALA A 257 -22.12 0.47 6.81
CA ALA A 257 -21.33 -0.65 7.26
C ALA A 257 -20.72 -1.33 6.02
N ALA A 258 -19.41 -1.15 5.82
CA ALA A 258 -18.72 -1.45 4.58
C ALA A 258 -17.85 -2.71 4.67
N SER A 259 -17.91 -3.57 3.66
CA SER A 259 -17.13 -4.81 3.59
C SER A 259 -17.34 -5.74 4.80
N ILE A 260 -18.58 -5.87 5.25
CA ILE A 260 -18.99 -6.69 6.40
C ILE A 260 -18.82 -8.18 6.08
N HIS A 261 -18.12 -8.91 6.94
CA HIS A 261 -17.99 -10.37 6.84
C HIS A 261 -19.10 -11.09 7.60
N ARG A 262 -19.29 -12.36 7.26
CA ARG A 262 -20.16 -13.27 8.02
C ARG A 262 -19.78 -13.29 9.51
N GLY A 263 -20.78 -13.16 10.37
CA GLY A 263 -20.67 -12.97 11.82
C GLY A 263 -20.66 -11.51 12.26
N GLU A 264 -20.14 -10.57 11.46
CA GLU A 264 -20.11 -9.14 11.84
C GLU A 264 -21.48 -8.46 11.69
N GLU A 265 -22.36 -8.99 10.84
CA GLU A 265 -23.70 -8.45 10.62
C GLU A 265 -24.53 -8.36 11.89
N GLN A 266 -24.33 -9.28 12.84
CA GLN A 266 -25.10 -9.32 14.07
C GLN A 266 -24.82 -8.05 14.88
N VAL A 267 -23.53 -7.71 15.04
CA VAL A 267 -23.09 -6.49 15.71
C VAL A 267 -23.64 -5.25 15.00
N ILE A 268 -23.57 -5.22 13.66
CA ILE A 268 -24.05 -4.08 12.88
C ILE A 268 -25.57 -3.88 13.00
N LEU A 269 -26.35 -4.96 12.89
CA LEU A 269 -27.80 -4.91 12.94
C LEU A 269 -28.33 -4.61 14.34
N GLN A 270 -27.72 -5.16 15.40
CA GLN A 270 -28.06 -4.84 16.79
C GLN A 270 -27.82 -3.36 17.09
N VAL A 271 -26.67 -2.82 16.69
CA VAL A 271 -26.39 -1.39 16.82
C VAL A 271 -27.40 -0.56 16.03
N HIS A 272 -27.76 -0.98 14.82
CA HIS A 272 -28.74 -0.27 14.01
C HIS A 272 -30.12 -0.25 14.66
N GLU A 273 -30.57 -1.36 15.23
CA GLU A 273 -31.84 -1.50 15.94
C GLU A 273 -31.91 -0.53 17.14
N GLU A 274 -30.85 -0.45 17.94
CA GLU A 274 -30.76 0.51 19.05
C GLU A 274 -30.74 1.97 18.59
N LEU A 275 -30.09 2.27 17.46
CA LEU A 275 -30.05 3.62 16.91
C LEU A 275 -31.40 4.06 16.33
N ILE A 276 -32.18 3.14 15.74
CA ILE A 276 -33.52 3.44 15.18
C ILE A 276 -34.47 3.96 16.27
N LYS A 277 -34.34 3.47 17.52
CA LYS A 277 -35.16 3.96 18.65
C LYS A 277 -34.97 5.46 18.91
N MET A 278 -33.78 6.00 18.59
CA MET A 278 -33.45 7.42 18.74
C MET A 278 -33.62 8.21 17.43
N TYR A 279 -33.41 7.56 16.30
CA TYR A 279 -33.50 8.13 14.97
C TYR A 279 -34.50 7.32 14.12
N PRO A 280 -35.81 7.58 14.21
CA PRO A 280 -36.84 6.77 13.56
C PRO A 280 -36.81 6.80 12.03
N THR A 281 -35.99 7.63 11.40
CA THR A 281 -35.75 7.64 9.95
C THR A 281 -34.33 7.22 9.60
N LEU A 282 -33.51 6.69 10.52
CA LEU A 282 -32.14 6.26 10.22
C LEU A 282 -32.09 5.24 9.08
N LEU A 283 -31.17 5.43 8.13
CA LEU A 283 -30.85 4.47 7.08
C LEU A 283 -29.46 3.86 7.32
N LEU A 284 -29.36 2.54 7.20
CA LEU A 284 -28.10 1.81 7.13
C LEU A 284 -27.83 1.40 5.68
N ILE A 285 -26.70 1.82 5.11
CA ILE A 285 -26.15 1.19 3.90
C ILE A 285 -25.32 -0.02 4.34
N LEU A 286 -25.76 -1.23 4.02
CA LEU A 286 -25.07 -2.47 4.36
C LEU A 286 -24.36 -3.01 3.13
N VAL A 287 -23.04 -3.05 3.16
CA VAL A 287 -22.21 -3.58 2.08
C VAL A 287 -21.48 -4.84 2.55
N PRO A 288 -21.98 -6.03 2.24
CA PRO A 288 -21.26 -7.29 2.44
C PRO A 288 -19.90 -7.33 1.73
N ARG A 289 -18.95 -8.07 2.31
CA ARG A 289 -17.66 -8.31 1.65
C ARG A 289 -17.81 -9.12 0.36
N HIS A 290 -18.73 -10.09 0.35
CA HIS A 290 -19.03 -10.90 -0.81
C HIS A 290 -20.52 -10.78 -1.17
N PRO A 291 -20.89 -10.41 -2.42
CA PRO A 291 -22.29 -10.26 -2.83
C PRO A 291 -23.15 -11.50 -2.58
N GLN A 292 -22.57 -12.70 -2.68
CA GLN A 292 -23.25 -13.96 -2.40
C GLN A 292 -23.81 -14.06 -0.97
N ASP A 293 -23.20 -13.33 -0.01
CA ASP A 293 -23.64 -13.32 1.38
C ASP A 293 -24.96 -12.52 1.55
N CYS A 294 -25.33 -11.66 0.60
CA CYS A 294 -26.58 -10.88 0.60
C CYS A 294 -27.82 -11.77 0.72
N LYS A 295 -27.79 -13.00 0.19
CA LYS A 295 -28.90 -13.95 0.33
C LYS A 295 -29.16 -14.30 1.80
N ASN A 296 -28.10 -14.57 2.55
CA ASN A 296 -28.21 -14.91 3.97
C ASN A 296 -28.63 -13.69 4.80
N PHE A 297 -28.09 -12.50 4.48
CA PHE A 297 -28.50 -11.26 5.14
C PHE A 297 -29.96 -10.93 4.87
N SER A 298 -30.44 -11.09 3.64
CA SER A 298 -31.83 -10.87 3.26
C SER A 298 -32.78 -11.78 4.05
N LEU A 299 -32.42 -13.04 4.25
CA LEU A 299 -33.22 -13.97 5.07
C LEU A 299 -33.25 -13.54 6.54
N ALA A 300 -32.12 -13.10 7.10
CA ALA A 300 -32.06 -12.60 8.47
C ALA A 300 -32.93 -11.35 8.68
N LEU A 301 -32.85 -10.39 7.76
CA LEU A 301 -33.65 -9.16 7.80
C LEU A 301 -35.15 -9.45 7.66
N LYS A 302 -35.55 -10.37 6.77
CA LYS A 302 -36.95 -10.81 6.64
C LYS A 302 -37.47 -11.43 7.93
N LYS A 303 -36.66 -12.28 8.60
CA LYS A 303 -37.03 -12.91 9.87
C LYS A 303 -37.23 -11.88 11.00
N GLN A 304 -36.49 -10.78 10.95
CA GLN A 304 -36.59 -9.67 11.89
C GLN A 304 -37.62 -8.60 11.46
N GLU A 305 -38.36 -8.84 10.36
CA GLU A 305 -39.34 -7.91 9.79
C GLU A 305 -38.76 -6.51 9.49
N VAL A 306 -37.46 -6.44 9.20
CA VAL A 306 -36.78 -5.18 8.86
C VAL A 306 -37.04 -4.87 7.38
N ASN A 307 -37.58 -3.69 7.10
CA ASN A 307 -37.76 -3.21 5.73
C ASN A 307 -36.40 -2.89 5.07
N PHE A 308 -36.09 -3.56 3.97
CA PHE A 308 -34.85 -3.36 3.23
C PHE A 308 -35.07 -3.39 1.71
N VAL A 309 -34.16 -2.76 0.98
CA VAL A 309 -34.11 -2.82 -0.49
C VAL A 309 -32.72 -3.25 -0.94
N LEU A 310 -32.65 -3.92 -2.10
CA LEU A 310 -31.40 -4.35 -2.72
C LEU A 310 -30.93 -3.30 -3.74
N ARG A 311 -29.63 -3.04 -3.78
CA ARG A 311 -29.02 -2.13 -4.76
C ARG A 311 -29.32 -2.56 -6.20
N SER A 312 -29.28 -3.85 -6.47
CA SER A 312 -29.51 -4.43 -7.79
C SER A 312 -30.93 -4.27 -8.34
N THR A 313 -31.94 -4.10 -7.47
CA THR A 313 -33.34 -3.98 -7.94
C THR A 313 -33.68 -2.57 -8.42
N ASN A 314 -32.84 -1.57 -8.11
CA ASN A 314 -33.09 -0.15 -8.41
C ASN A 314 -34.45 0.35 -7.90
N GLU A 315 -35.00 -0.27 -6.84
CA GLU A 315 -36.20 0.21 -6.19
C GLU A 315 -35.94 1.55 -5.47
N VAL A 316 -36.93 2.44 -5.50
CA VAL A 316 -36.85 3.73 -4.81
C VAL A 316 -36.84 3.51 -3.30
N VAL A 317 -35.85 4.09 -2.62
CA VAL A 317 -35.77 4.02 -1.16
C VAL A 317 -36.89 4.85 -0.53
N SER A 318 -37.84 4.17 0.12
CA SER A 318 -38.92 4.81 0.84
C SER A 318 -38.47 5.33 2.22
N SER A 319 -39.27 6.21 2.85
CA SER A 319 -39.04 6.65 4.24
C SER A 319 -39.10 5.49 5.25
N GLY A 320 -39.84 4.43 4.93
CA GLY A 320 -39.95 3.22 5.77
C GLY A 320 -38.77 2.27 5.63
N THR A 321 -37.96 2.38 4.57
CA THR A 321 -36.80 1.52 4.32
C THR A 321 -35.73 1.78 5.38
N ARG A 322 -35.27 0.73 6.07
CA ARG A 322 -34.28 0.80 7.15
C ARG A 322 -32.88 0.41 6.70
N VAL A 323 -32.80 -0.57 5.81
CA VAL A 323 -31.52 -1.09 5.30
C VAL A 323 -31.49 -0.98 3.77
N TYR A 324 -30.44 -0.36 3.25
CA TYR A 324 -30.07 -0.35 1.84
C TYR A 324 -28.92 -1.34 1.64
N MET A 325 -29.23 -2.54 1.13
CA MET A 325 -28.24 -3.61 1.01
C MET A 325 -27.59 -3.61 -0.38
N VAL A 326 -26.27 -3.62 -0.40
CA VAL A 326 -25.48 -3.50 -1.64
C VAL A 326 -24.98 -4.88 -2.06
N ASP A 327 -25.64 -5.45 -3.05
CA ASP A 327 -25.36 -6.76 -3.64
C ASP A 327 -24.62 -6.68 -5.00
N THR A 328 -24.09 -5.51 -5.34
CA THR A 328 -23.32 -5.24 -6.56
C THR A 328 -21.83 -5.04 -6.27
N LEU A 329 -20.98 -5.18 -7.29
CA LEU A 329 -19.53 -4.99 -7.20
C LEU A 329 -19.10 -3.66 -7.82
N GLY A 330 -18.02 -3.08 -7.30
CA GLY A 330 -17.38 -1.90 -7.89
C GLY A 330 -17.99 -0.53 -7.51
N GLU A 331 -19.11 -0.49 -6.80
CA GLU A 331 -19.83 0.75 -6.47
C GLU A 331 -19.45 1.39 -5.12
N LEU A 332 -18.55 0.75 -4.35
CA LEU A 332 -18.23 1.14 -2.97
C LEU A 332 -17.74 2.59 -2.83
N ARG A 333 -16.95 3.08 -3.80
CA ARG A 333 -16.43 4.47 -3.78
C ARG A 333 -17.53 5.51 -3.91
N MET A 334 -18.46 5.26 -4.82
CA MET A 334 -19.63 6.10 -5.02
C MET A 334 -20.47 6.14 -3.73
N LEU A 335 -20.65 5.00 -3.07
CA LEU A 335 -21.42 4.89 -1.83
C LEU A 335 -20.76 5.67 -0.67
N TYR A 336 -19.44 5.68 -0.56
CA TYR A 336 -18.76 6.54 0.42
C TYR A 336 -19.06 8.03 0.19
N ARG A 337 -19.16 8.50 -1.07
CA ARG A 337 -19.43 9.92 -1.40
C ARG A 337 -20.82 10.41 -1.03
N VAL A 338 -21.75 9.51 -0.72
CA VAL A 338 -23.09 9.84 -0.24
C VAL A 338 -23.26 9.57 1.26
N THR A 339 -22.23 9.05 1.93
CA THR A 339 -22.30 8.58 3.31
C THR A 339 -21.50 9.50 4.25
N PRO A 340 -22.10 10.01 5.35
CA PRO A 340 -21.37 10.84 6.30
C PRO A 340 -20.48 10.04 7.26
N VAL A 341 -20.91 8.85 7.69
CA VAL A 341 -20.20 7.97 8.63
C VAL A 341 -20.01 6.58 8.04
N ALA A 342 -18.77 6.11 7.98
CA ALA A 342 -18.42 4.82 7.39
C ALA A 342 -17.73 3.90 8.42
N VAL A 343 -18.39 2.80 8.75
CA VAL A 343 -17.87 1.72 9.59
C VAL A 343 -17.26 0.65 8.69
N ILE A 344 -15.95 0.43 8.80
CA ILE A 344 -15.20 -0.49 7.95
C ILE A 344 -15.10 -1.85 8.64
N GLY A 345 -15.78 -2.85 8.09
CA GLY A 345 -15.81 -4.23 8.57
C GLY A 345 -14.52 -5.00 8.30
N GLY A 346 -14.59 -6.33 8.44
CA GLY A 346 -13.41 -7.17 8.52
C GLY A 346 -12.59 -6.91 9.77
N SER A 347 -13.15 -6.24 10.78
CA SER A 347 -12.39 -5.57 11.83
C SER A 347 -12.94 -5.82 13.24
N PHE A 348 -14.16 -6.33 13.38
CA PHE A 348 -14.83 -6.52 14.67
C PHE A 348 -14.67 -7.92 15.25
N LEU A 349 -14.40 -8.93 14.41
CA LEU A 349 -14.21 -10.31 14.88
C LEU A 349 -12.73 -10.75 14.85
N PRO A 350 -12.29 -11.55 15.83
CA PRO A 350 -10.96 -12.15 15.82
C PRO A 350 -10.72 -12.98 14.56
N GLY A 351 -9.51 -12.91 14.01
CA GLY A 351 -9.12 -13.66 12.81
C GLY A 351 -9.37 -12.91 11.49
N LEU A 352 -10.15 -11.84 11.50
CA LEU A 352 -10.25 -10.89 10.39
C LEU A 352 -9.05 -9.92 10.41
N ALA A 353 -8.86 -9.18 9.31
CA ALA A 353 -7.62 -8.43 9.05
C ALA A 353 -7.83 -6.99 8.55
N GLY A 354 -9.03 -6.45 8.73
CA GLY A 354 -9.49 -5.15 8.26
C GLY A 354 -9.71 -5.09 6.76
N HIS A 355 -10.22 -3.95 6.31
CA HIS A 355 -10.29 -3.54 4.91
C HIS A 355 -9.75 -2.13 4.73
N ASN A 356 -9.67 -1.70 3.48
CA ASN A 356 -9.11 -0.42 3.12
C ASN A 356 -9.94 0.74 3.69
N ILE A 357 -9.33 1.57 4.54
CA ILE A 357 -9.95 2.75 5.15
C ILE A 357 -9.76 4.02 4.31
N SER A 358 -8.79 4.02 3.38
CA SER A 358 -8.41 5.21 2.62
C SER A 358 -9.53 5.73 1.71
N GLU A 359 -10.35 4.83 1.15
CA GLU A 359 -11.44 5.20 0.24
C GLU A 359 -12.56 5.97 0.96
N ALA A 360 -12.88 5.59 2.19
CA ALA A 360 -13.83 6.30 3.03
C ALA A 360 -13.28 7.67 3.45
N ALA A 361 -11.99 7.71 3.82
CA ALA A 361 -11.32 8.96 4.19
C ALA A 361 -11.25 9.94 3.01
N ALA A 362 -10.95 9.45 1.80
CA ALA A 362 -10.95 10.24 0.56
C ALA A 362 -12.30 10.89 0.26
N ALA A 363 -13.39 10.15 0.52
CA ALA A 363 -14.75 10.63 0.33
C ALA A 363 -15.19 11.64 1.41
N GLY A 364 -14.39 11.84 2.46
CA GLY A 364 -14.73 12.71 3.59
C GLY A 364 -15.72 12.08 4.56
N CYS A 365 -15.76 10.75 4.68
CA CYS A 365 -16.53 10.09 5.73
C CYS A 365 -15.83 10.23 7.09
N ALA A 366 -16.59 10.27 8.18
CA ALA A 366 -16.06 9.94 9.50
C ALA A 366 -15.80 8.42 9.52
N VAL A 367 -14.53 8.03 9.61
CA VAL A 367 -14.11 6.63 9.47
C VAL A 367 -14.08 5.96 10.83
N VAL A 368 -14.79 4.84 10.95
CA VAL A 368 -14.83 3.99 12.15
C VAL A 368 -14.36 2.58 11.79
N THR A 369 -13.58 1.94 12.65
CA THR A 369 -13.15 0.55 12.44
C THR A 369 -13.04 -0.22 13.75
N GLY A 370 -13.11 -1.54 13.67
CA GLY A 370 -12.86 -2.44 14.80
C GLY A 370 -11.37 -2.57 15.15
N PRO A 371 -11.03 -3.34 16.21
CA PRO A 371 -9.64 -3.52 16.65
C PRO A 371 -8.80 -4.37 15.69
N HIS A 372 -9.43 -5.21 14.85
CA HIS A 372 -8.74 -6.18 14.01
C HIS A 372 -8.42 -5.62 12.62
N VAL A 373 -7.49 -4.68 12.54
CA VAL A 373 -7.12 -3.99 11.28
C VAL A 373 -5.99 -4.66 10.49
N GLY A 374 -5.42 -5.75 11.02
CA GLY A 374 -4.45 -6.61 10.34
C GLY A 374 -3.34 -5.86 9.61
N HIS A 375 -3.37 -5.89 8.29
CA HIS A 375 -2.34 -5.30 7.43
C HIS A 375 -2.61 -3.83 7.08
N PHE A 376 -3.74 -3.27 7.48
CA PHE A 376 -4.04 -1.84 7.43
C PHE A 376 -3.58 -1.12 8.71
N TYR A 377 -2.90 -1.82 9.61
CA TYR A 377 -2.39 -1.22 10.84
C TYR A 377 -1.40 -0.07 10.59
N HIS A 378 -0.53 -0.17 9.58
CA HIS A 378 0.37 0.95 9.23
C HIS A 378 -0.43 2.16 8.72
N MET A 379 -1.44 1.93 7.87
CA MET A 379 -2.34 2.96 7.38
C MET A 379 -3.03 3.70 8.53
N LEU A 380 -3.53 2.94 9.52
CA LEU A 380 -4.12 3.51 10.72
C LEU A 380 -3.13 4.37 11.52
N LEU A 381 -1.90 3.88 11.73
CA LEU A 381 -0.85 4.62 12.43
C LEU A 381 -0.46 5.91 11.69
N ASP A 382 -0.26 5.83 10.38
CA ASP A 382 0.12 6.97 9.55
C ASP A 382 -0.98 8.05 9.59
N MET A 383 -2.25 7.65 9.52
CA MET A 383 -3.37 8.57 9.63
C MET A 383 -3.48 9.19 11.03
N TRP A 384 -3.26 8.42 12.11
CA TRP A 384 -3.26 8.95 13.47
C TRP A 384 -2.09 9.89 13.77
N GLN A 385 -0.93 9.67 13.16
CA GLN A 385 0.21 10.58 13.27
C GLN A 385 -0.11 11.97 12.71
N ILE A 386 -0.97 12.04 11.68
CA ILE A 386 -1.44 13.31 11.12
C ILE A 386 -2.54 13.89 12.02
N ASN A 387 -3.57 13.10 12.31
CA ASN A 387 -4.67 13.51 13.18
C ASN A 387 -5.31 12.30 13.87
N PRO A 388 -5.32 12.22 15.21
CA PRO A 388 -5.97 11.13 15.94
C PRO A 388 -7.47 10.96 15.65
N LEU A 389 -8.15 12.02 15.19
CA LEU A 389 -9.57 11.99 14.80
C LEU A 389 -9.80 11.40 13.41
N ALA A 390 -8.75 11.15 12.62
CA ALA A 390 -8.87 10.68 11.25
C ALA A 390 -9.55 9.30 11.15
N VAL A 391 -9.40 8.47 12.18
CA VAL A 391 -10.06 7.16 12.29
C VAL A 391 -10.41 6.88 13.74
N LYS A 392 -11.68 6.61 14.03
CA LYS A 392 -12.10 6.13 15.37
C LYS A 392 -12.05 4.60 15.41
N GLN A 393 -11.16 4.05 16.24
CA GLN A 393 -11.12 2.61 16.50
C GLN A 393 -11.98 2.25 17.71
N VAL A 394 -12.91 1.31 17.56
CA VAL A 394 -13.88 0.93 18.59
C VAL A 394 -13.92 -0.59 18.75
N ALA A 395 -14.08 -1.08 19.98
CA ALA A 395 -14.14 -2.51 20.27
C ALA A 395 -15.55 -2.93 20.71
N GLY A 396 -16.18 -3.80 19.93
CA GLY A 396 -17.48 -4.39 20.24
C GLY A 396 -18.69 -3.47 20.00
N GLU A 397 -19.87 -4.05 20.22
CA GLU A 397 -21.18 -3.45 19.95
C GLU A 397 -21.42 -2.15 20.73
N PHE A 398 -21.20 -2.18 22.06
CA PHE A 398 -21.47 -1.03 22.93
C PHE A 398 -20.68 0.23 22.55
N LYS A 399 -19.38 0.08 22.25
CA LYS A 399 -18.53 1.21 21.86
C LYS A 399 -18.85 1.71 20.46
N LEU A 400 -19.24 0.81 19.55
CA LEU A 400 -19.74 1.20 18.24
C LEU A 400 -21.03 2.02 18.36
N LEU A 401 -22.00 1.54 19.16
CA LEU A 401 -23.25 2.27 19.44
C LEU A 401 -22.99 3.66 20.02
N GLN A 402 -22.13 3.77 21.04
CA GLN A 402 -21.78 5.05 21.66
C GLN A 402 -21.17 6.02 20.63
N THR A 403 -20.26 5.53 19.81
CA THR A 403 -19.57 6.35 18.78
C THR A 403 -20.53 6.80 17.69
N LEU A 404 -21.44 5.93 17.25
CA LEU A 404 -22.46 6.31 16.26
C LEU A 404 -23.49 7.29 16.84
N LYS A 405 -23.87 7.16 18.12
CA LYS A 405 -24.74 8.15 18.78
C LYS A 405 -24.09 9.54 18.82
N GLU A 406 -22.80 9.60 19.16
CA GLU A 406 -22.01 10.84 19.16
C GLU A 406 -21.95 11.43 17.74
N LEU A 407 -21.54 10.65 16.74
CA LEU A 407 -21.37 11.13 15.37
C LEU A 407 -22.68 11.51 14.67
N LEU A 408 -23.80 10.84 15.00
CA LEU A 408 -25.12 11.18 14.43
C LEU A 408 -25.80 12.33 15.18
N GLY A 409 -25.47 12.54 16.45
CA GLY A 409 -26.10 13.54 17.31
C GLY A 409 -25.36 14.89 17.38
N ASP A 410 -24.06 14.91 17.07
CA ASP A 410 -23.24 16.11 17.12
C ASP A 410 -22.55 16.39 15.77
N ALA A 411 -23.07 17.41 15.07
CA ALA A 411 -22.58 17.84 13.78
C ALA A 411 -21.14 18.41 13.84
N GLU A 412 -20.73 18.99 14.97
CA GLU A 412 -19.38 19.52 15.13
C GLU A 412 -18.36 18.38 15.21
N THR A 413 -18.62 17.39 16.07
CA THR A 413 -17.78 16.18 16.19
C THR A 413 -17.73 15.40 14.88
N LEU A 414 -18.88 15.22 14.21
CA LEU A 414 -18.92 14.60 12.88
C LEU A 414 -18.03 15.34 11.88
N GLY A 415 -18.22 16.66 11.77
CA GLY A 415 -17.44 17.49 10.85
C GLY A 415 -15.94 17.48 11.17
N ALA A 416 -15.56 17.44 12.44
CA ALA A 416 -14.16 17.33 12.85
C ALA A 416 -13.54 15.99 12.40
N CYS A 417 -14.23 14.87 12.60
CA CYS A 417 -13.77 13.56 12.14
C CYS A 417 -13.69 13.47 10.61
N GLN A 418 -14.68 14.00 9.89
CA GLN A 418 -14.69 14.02 8.42
C GLN A 418 -13.53 14.83 7.85
N ARG A 419 -13.28 16.03 8.39
CA ARG A 419 -12.13 16.86 8.00
C ARG A 419 -10.81 16.15 8.31
N ALA A 420 -10.66 15.63 9.53
CA ALA A 420 -9.46 14.90 9.93
C ALA A 420 -9.15 13.71 9.02
N ALA A 421 -10.16 12.92 8.66
CA ALA A 421 -10.01 11.78 7.75
C ALA A 421 -9.57 12.24 6.34
N LYS A 422 -10.23 13.27 5.81
CA LYS A 422 -9.95 13.81 4.47
C LYS A 422 -8.57 14.48 4.39
N ASP A 423 -8.17 15.22 5.43
CA ASP A 423 -6.87 15.88 5.51
C ASP A 423 -5.75 14.84 5.61
N ALA A 424 -5.92 13.83 6.48
CA ALA A 424 -4.98 12.72 6.57
C ALA A 424 -4.83 11.98 5.24
N PHE A 425 -5.95 11.68 4.56
CA PHE A 425 -5.91 11.11 3.22
C PHE A 425 -5.15 12.01 2.22
N SER A 426 -5.46 13.30 2.19
CA SER A 426 -4.89 14.25 1.22
C SER A 426 -3.37 14.41 1.39
N ILE A 427 -2.89 14.43 2.63
CA ILE A 427 -1.45 14.48 2.94
C ILE A 427 -0.78 13.17 2.52
N MET A 428 -1.38 12.02 2.85
CA MET A 428 -0.80 10.72 2.54
C MET A 428 -0.82 10.38 1.04
N SER A 429 -1.85 10.80 0.32
CA SER A 429 -1.98 10.57 -1.13
C SER A 429 -1.05 11.45 -1.95
N HIS A 430 -0.66 12.62 -1.42
CA HIS A 430 0.11 13.61 -2.14
C HIS A 430 1.41 13.03 -2.71
N GLY A 431 1.51 13.04 -4.04
CA GLY A 431 2.70 12.63 -4.78
C GLY A 431 3.05 11.15 -4.73
N VAL A 432 2.21 10.26 -4.16
CA VAL A 432 2.51 8.81 -4.07
C VAL A 432 2.75 8.21 -5.45
N VAL A 433 1.86 8.51 -6.41
CA VAL A 433 1.96 8.00 -7.78
C VAL A 433 3.26 8.47 -8.44
N ASN A 434 3.60 9.76 -8.30
CA ASN A 434 4.84 10.33 -8.86
C ASN A 434 6.08 9.68 -8.22
N ARG A 435 6.10 9.48 -6.90
CA ARG A 435 7.22 8.81 -6.21
C ARG A 435 7.40 7.38 -6.70
N VAL A 436 6.32 6.60 -6.77
CA VAL A 436 6.36 5.23 -7.30
C VAL A 436 6.85 5.24 -8.74
N TRP A 437 6.31 6.11 -9.59
CA TRP A 437 6.71 6.18 -11.00
C TRP A 437 8.17 6.59 -11.16
N ASN A 438 8.67 7.56 -10.39
CA ASN A 438 10.08 7.96 -10.42
C ASN A 438 11.03 6.82 -10.02
N LEU A 439 10.66 6.00 -9.02
CA LEU A 439 11.42 4.79 -8.67
C LEU A 439 11.41 3.76 -9.80
N VAL A 440 10.29 3.62 -10.51
CA VAL A 440 10.21 2.74 -11.68
C VAL A 440 11.08 3.26 -12.83
N CYS A 441 11.06 4.57 -13.10
CA CYS A 441 11.88 5.18 -14.15
C CYS A 441 13.39 5.07 -13.87
N SER A 442 13.82 5.14 -12.61
CA SER A 442 15.24 5.00 -12.25
C SER A 442 15.80 3.61 -12.60
N LEU A 443 14.96 2.57 -12.62
CA LEU A 443 15.33 1.24 -13.12
C LEU A 443 15.67 1.27 -14.61
N ALA A 444 14.85 1.93 -15.42
CA ALA A 444 15.06 2.04 -16.85
C ALA A 444 16.37 2.78 -17.20
N GLY A 445 16.74 3.79 -16.40
CA GLY A 445 18.03 4.47 -16.54
C GLY A 445 19.24 3.62 -16.15
N THR A 446 19.08 2.75 -15.14
CA THR A 446 20.14 1.85 -14.65
C THR A 446 20.40 0.71 -15.63
N LEU A 447 19.35 0.17 -16.26
CA LEU A 447 19.46 -0.88 -17.29
C LEU A 447 20.21 -0.41 -18.54
N ARG A 448 20.11 0.88 -18.90
CA ARG A 448 20.88 1.47 -20.02
C ARG A 448 22.39 1.51 -19.73
N ARG A 449 22.81 1.77 -18.50
CA ARG A 449 24.24 1.83 -18.13
C ARG A 449 24.89 0.44 -18.02
N GLY A 450 24.12 -0.58 -17.67
CA GLY A 450 24.62 -1.97 -17.61
C GLY A 450 24.90 -2.58 -18.99
N ASN A 451 24.12 -2.22 -20.01
CA ASN A 451 24.29 -2.73 -21.38
C ASN A 451 25.25 -1.88 -22.24
N ALA A 452 25.51 -0.62 -21.88
CA ALA A 452 26.43 0.26 -22.62
C ALA A 452 27.91 -0.15 -22.53
N GLN A 453 28.25 -1.19 -21.76
CA GLN A 453 29.62 -1.69 -21.62
C GLN A 453 29.94 -2.90 -22.53
N GLU A 454 28.97 -3.39 -23.32
CA GLU A 454 29.20 -4.50 -24.27
C GLU A 454 28.80 -4.22 -25.74
N ASP A 455 28.06 -3.15 -26.07
CA ASP A 455 27.68 -2.87 -27.46
C ASP A 455 28.06 -1.46 -27.91
N ASN A 456 29.14 -1.36 -28.70
CA ASN A 456 29.49 -0.17 -29.47
C ASN A 456 28.73 -0.22 -30.82
N CYS A 457 27.48 0.24 -30.84
CA CYS A 457 26.76 0.58 -32.07
C CYS A 457 25.70 1.65 -31.78
N THR A 458 25.86 2.79 -32.44
CA THR A 458 25.02 3.98 -32.40
C THR A 458 23.59 3.72 -32.89
N VAL A 459 22.61 3.90 -32.01
CA VAL A 459 21.23 4.31 -32.37
C VAL A 459 20.77 5.36 -31.36
N GLU A 460 20.65 6.60 -31.81
CA GLU A 460 19.95 7.68 -31.09
C GLU A 460 18.46 7.36 -30.94
N CYS A 461 17.91 7.54 -29.73
CA CYS A 461 16.78 8.46 -29.51
C CYS A 461 16.35 8.50 -28.02
N ASP A 462 16.25 9.74 -27.53
CA ASP A 462 15.72 10.20 -26.27
C ASP A 462 14.26 9.80 -26.03
N MET A 463 13.95 9.16 -24.89
CA MET A 463 12.54 8.92 -24.48
C MET A 463 12.31 8.89 -22.96
N LEU A 464 13.28 9.24 -22.09
CA LEU A 464 13.10 9.17 -20.62
C LEU A 464 13.75 10.31 -19.82
N VAL A 465 13.82 11.54 -20.35
CA VAL A 465 14.21 12.73 -19.57
C VAL A 465 13.12 13.80 -19.70
N PRO A 466 12.68 14.46 -18.60
CA PRO A 466 11.77 15.58 -18.70
C PRO A 466 12.52 16.91 -18.94
N GLY A 467 12.29 17.51 -20.12
CA GLY A 467 12.25 18.95 -20.34
C GLY A 467 13.57 19.72 -20.55
N GLY A 468 13.73 20.26 -21.77
CA GLY A 468 14.53 21.46 -22.03
C GLY A 468 13.67 22.48 -22.78
N LEU A 469 13.56 23.70 -22.23
CA LEU A 469 12.88 24.83 -22.88
C LEU A 469 13.48 25.12 -24.28
N PRO A 470 12.68 25.56 -25.27
CA PRO A 470 13.25 26.00 -26.53
C PRO A 470 13.89 27.39 -26.35
N LYS A 471 15.20 27.48 -26.60
CA LYS A 471 15.92 28.74 -26.80
C LYS A 471 15.54 29.34 -28.16
N LYS A 472 15.26 30.64 -28.15
CA LYS A 472 15.25 31.54 -29.31
C LYS A 472 16.54 31.40 -30.13
N LEU A 473 16.43 31.44 -31.46
CA LEU A 473 17.33 32.23 -32.31
C LEU A 473 16.68 32.56 -33.66
N ASP A 474 16.91 33.80 -34.08
CA ASP A 474 16.35 34.55 -35.22
C ASP A 474 16.64 33.98 -36.61
N THR A 475 15.76 34.23 -37.60
CA THR A 475 15.92 35.31 -38.59
C THR A 475 14.91 35.24 -39.76
N ASN A 476 14.44 36.44 -40.10
CA ASN A 476 14.09 36.96 -41.43
C ASN A 476 12.72 36.77 -42.09
N GLN A 477 12.16 37.97 -42.36
CA GLN A 477 11.44 38.45 -43.54
C GLN A 477 9.93 38.21 -43.66
N GLY A 478 9.21 39.34 -43.74
CA GLY A 478 8.08 39.47 -44.67
C GLY A 478 6.80 40.13 -44.15
N GLY A 479 6.84 41.46 -43.99
CA GLY A 479 5.82 42.37 -44.57
C GLY A 479 4.39 42.47 -43.97
N ARG A 480 3.96 43.74 -43.89
CA ARG A 480 2.59 44.30 -43.90
C ARG A 480 1.92 44.59 -42.54
N GLU A 481 2.07 45.86 -42.17
CA GLU A 481 0.99 46.83 -41.89
C GLU A 481 -0.40 46.28 -41.51
N ALA A 482 -0.85 46.62 -40.30
CA ALA A 482 -2.13 47.31 -40.09
C ALA A 482 -2.17 47.90 -38.67
N GLN A 483 -2.45 49.20 -38.62
CA GLN A 483 -2.74 50.00 -37.43
C GLN A 483 -4.12 49.62 -36.87
N SER A 484 -4.27 49.58 -35.54
CA SER A 484 -5.44 50.16 -34.87
C SER A 484 -5.21 50.29 -33.36
N GLU A 485 -5.21 51.54 -32.93
CA GLU A 485 -5.30 52.01 -31.56
C GLU A 485 -6.57 51.49 -30.85
N CYS A 486 -6.50 51.28 -29.52
CA CYS A 486 -7.44 51.90 -28.56
C CYS A 486 -7.14 51.49 -27.10
N SER A 487 -6.65 52.47 -26.34
CA SER A 487 -7.31 53.01 -25.13
C SER A 487 -7.53 52.11 -23.88
N HIS A 488 -6.71 52.38 -22.86
CA HIS A 488 -7.01 52.21 -21.43
C HIS A 488 -8.25 53.03 -20.98
N PRO A 489 -8.91 52.74 -19.84
CA PRO A 489 -8.43 53.27 -18.54
C PRO A 489 -8.57 52.32 -17.33
N MET A 490 -7.64 52.51 -16.38
CA MET A 490 -7.75 52.16 -14.96
C MET A 490 -8.94 52.87 -14.28
N PRO A 491 -9.30 52.46 -13.05
CA PRO A 491 -9.17 53.45 -11.98
C PRO A 491 -8.48 52.95 -10.70
N LEU A 492 -7.60 53.84 -10.24
CA LEU A 492 -7.11 54.18 -8.89
C LEU A 492 -8.05 53.77 -7.74
N SER A 493 -7.55 53.00 -6.76
CA SER A 493 -6.97 53.45 -5.46
C SER A 493 -8.00 53.60 -4.34
N HIS A 494 -7.80 52.90 -3.21
CA HIS A 494 -7.83 53.45 -1.85
C HIS A 494 -7.49 52.36 -0.82
N SER A 495 -6.27 52.42 -0.27
CA SER A 495 -5.97 51.92 1.08
C SER A 495 -6.52 52.88 2.12
N PRO A 496 -6.76 52.39 3.35
CA PRO A 496 -5.96 52.90 4.45
C PRO A 496 -5.34 51.79 5.30
N ALA A 497 -4.13 52.07 5.76
CA ALA A 497 -3.39 51.30 6.74
C ALA A 497 -4.05 51.39 8.12
N ALA A 498 -4.11 50.27 8.83
CA ALA A 498 -4.28 50.21 10.27
C ALA A 498 -3.15 49.36 10.86
N THR A 499 -2.13 50.05 11.34
CA THR A 499 -0.99 49.55 12.09
C THR A 499 -1.48 49.08 13.46
N CYS A 500 -1.41 47.78 13.75
CA CYS A 500 -1.62 47.27 15.10
C CYS A 500 -0.31 46.65 15.61
N GLN A 501 0.34 47.40 16.49
CA GLN A 501 1.56 47.04 17.19
C GLN A 501 1.28 45.87 18.16
N LEU A 502 1.94 44.74 17.99
CA LEU A 502 1.96 43.66 18.98
C LEU A 502 3.19 43.83 19.88
N LEU A 503 2.95 44.39 21.07
CA LEU A 503 3.84 44.30 22.23
C LEU A 503 3.91 42.85 22.74
N PRO A 504 5.07 42.39 23.26
CA PRO A 504 5.26 41.00 23.66
C PRO A 504 4.60 40.71 25.03
N PRO A 505 4.01 39.52 25.24
CA PRO A 505 3.51 39.17 26.56
C PRO A 505 4.66 38.84 27.52
N SER A 506 4.60 39.51 28.66
CA SER A 506 5.47 39.45 29.81
C SER A 506 5.65 38.06 30.41
N ARG A 507 6.91 37.74 30.74
CA ARG A 507 7.35 36.62 31.57
C ARG A 507 6.65 36.59 32.93
N ARG A 508 6.09 35.43 33.30
CA ARG A 508 6.10 34.90 34.68
C ARG A 508 6.48 33.43 34.64
N THR A 509 7.75 33.17 34.31
CA THR A 509 8.39 31.88 34.54
C THR A 509 8.65 31.76 36.05
N ARG A 510 8.07 30.75 36.71
CA ARG A 510 8.53 30.33 38.04
C ARG A 510 10.03 30.01 37.92
N LEU A 511 10.83 30.67 38.74
CA LEU A 511 12.25 30.39 38.95
C LEU A 511 12.40 28.92 39.36
N LEU A 512 12.84 28.09 38.42
CA LEU A 512 13.58 26.88 38.74
C LEU A 512 15.05 27.30 38.83
N THR A 513 15.61 27.11 40.02
CA THR A 513 17.01 27.30 40.40
C THR A 513 17.93 26.66 39.35
N PRO A 514 19.02 27.33 38.94
CA PRO A 514 19.95 26.74 37.98
C PRO A 514 20.66 25.55 38.64
N CYS A 515 20.42 24.36 38.09
CA CYS A 515 21.24 23.19 38.38
C CYS A 515 22.67 23.46 37.86
N PRO A 516 23.72 23.08 38.59
CA PRO A 516 25.09 23.40 38.20
C PRO A 516 25.40 22.74 36.86
N ARG A 517 26.16 23.45 36.01
CA ARG A 517 26.73 22.94 34.76
C ARG A 517 27.22 21.50 35.00
N ALA A 518 26.53 20.52 34.42
CA ALA A 518 27.08 19.20 34.26
C ALA A 518 28.36 19.38 33.45
N GLY A 519 29.47 18.93 34.04
CA GLY A 519 30.82 19.23 33.59
C GLY A 519 31.02 18.87 32.13
N ALA A 520 31.97 19.58 31.53
CA ALA A 520 32.60 19.14 30.28
C ALA A 520 32.81 17.63 30.36
N ALA A 521 32.11 16.88 29.50
CA ALA A 521 32.46 15.50 29.26
C ALA A 521 33.95 15.49 28.84
N PRO A 522 34.75 14.53 29.33
CA PRO A 522 36.09 14.37 28.81
C PRO A 522 35.99 14.25 27.29
N GLU A 523 36.95 14.84 26.56
CA GLU A 523 37.12 14.67 25.12
C GLU A 523 37.07 13.16 24.79
N ALA A 524 35.87 12.67 24.51
CA ALA A 524 35.62 11.28 24.29
C ALA A 524 35.92 11.02 22.83
N GLU A 525 36.99 10.26 22.58
CA GLU A 525 37.31 9.55 21.34
C GLU A 525 36.28 9.81 20.23
N ALA A 526 36.56 10.81 19.39
CA ALA A 526 35.94 10.88 18.08
C ALA A 526 36.39 9.62 17.35
N ALA A 527 35.61 8.54 17.44
CA ALA A 527 35.89 7.29 16.77
C ALA A 527 36.01 7.61 15.28
N LEU A 528 37.24 7.64 14.78
CA LEU A 528 37.54 7.91 13.38
C LEU A 528 36.61 7.04 12.54
N LEU A 529 35.91 7.66 11.60
CA LEU A 529 35.11 6.91 10.65
C LEU A 529 36.04 5.87 10.02
N PRO A 530 35.66 4.58 10.05
CA PRO A 530 36.41 3.54 9.36
C PRO A 530 36.72 4.00 7.94
N GLY A 531 37.94 3.77 7.43
CA GLY A 531 38.41 4.36 6.17
C GLY A 531 37.54 4.09 4.92
N ALA A 532 36.59 3.17 5.02
CA ALA A 532 35.59 2.88 3.99
C ALA A 532 34.32 3.78 4.04
N LEU A 533 34.10 4.54 5.13
CA LEU A 533 32.91 5.36 5.34
C LEU A 533 33.20 6.84 5.13
N ARG A 534 32.43 7.48 4.25
CA ARG A 534 32.50 8.94 4.03
C ARG A 534 31.43 9.62 4.88
N ALA A 535 31.81 10.65 5.64
CA ALA A 535 30.90 11.40 6.50
C ALA A 535 29.65 11.93 5.75
N GLU A 536 29.86 12.40 4.51
CA GLU A 536 28.80 12.91 3.61
C GLU A 536 27.76 11.86 3.21
N SER A 537 28.13 10.57 3.29
CA SER A 537 27.28 9.45 2.87
C SER A 537 26.55 8.76 4.03
N LEU A 538 26.76 9.23 5.27
CA LEU A 538 26.13 8.62 6.43
C LEU A 538 24.62 8.86 6.43
N PRO A 539 23.82 7.82 6.73
CA PRO A 539 22.37 7.97 6.83
C PRO A 539 22.00 8.89 8.00
N ARG A 540 20.99 9.74 7.80
CA ARG A 540 20.45 10.59 8.87
C ARG A 540 19.70 9.78 9.94
N HIS A 541 19.21 8.60 9.58
CA HIS A 541 18.46 7.69 10.44
C HIS A 541 18.86 6.25 10.18
N VAL A 542 19.19 5.51 11.25
CA VAL A 542 19.45 4.07 11.21
C VAL A 542 18.36 3.33 11.96
N ALA A 543 17.78 2.31 11.33
CA ALA A 543 16.87 1.37 11.99
C ALA A 543 17.60 0.04 12.24
N VAL A 544 17.64 -0.39 13.50
CA VAL A 544 18.27 -1.64 13.93
C VAL A 544 17.17 -2.66 14.28
N VAL A 545 17.19 -3.80 13.60
CA VAL A 545 16.27 -4.92 13.91
C VAL A 545 17.06 -6.04 14.55
N MET A 546 16.73 -6.32 15.81
CA MET A 546 17.40 -7.35 16.59
C MET A 546 16.73 -8.70 16.38
N ASP A 547 17.11 -9.44 15.34
CA ASP A 547 16.64 -10.82 15.11
C ASP A 547 17.80 -11.84 15.22
N GLY A 548 17.45 -13.09 15.51
CA GLY A 548 18.38 -14.21 15.44
C GLY A 548 19.20 -14.45 16.71
N ASN A 549 19.03 -13.68 17.78
CA ASN A 549 19.74 -13.87 19.07
C ASN A 549 19.67 -15.33 19.57
N ALA A 550 18.49 -15.94 19.55
CA ALA A 550 18.31 -17.34 19.95
C ALA A 550 18.89 -18.36 18.94
N ARG A 551 18.97 -18.00 17.64
CA ARG A 551 19.62 -18.85 16.61
C ARG A 551 21.15 -18.78 16.75
N TRP A 552 21.68 -17.58 16.99
CA TRP A 552 23.09 -17.31 17.26
C TRP A 552 23.59 -18.09 18.48
N ALA A 553 22.81 -18.11 19.56
CA ALA A 553 23.12 -18.88 20.76
C ALA A 553 23.14 -20.39 20.50
N ARG A 554 22.09 -20.92 19.85
CA ARG A 554 22.00 -22.35 19.49
C ARG A 554 23.14 -22.82 18.60
N ALA A 555 23.52 -22.03 17.60
CA ALA A 555 24.64 -22.35 16.70
C ALA A 555 25.98 -22.46 17.43
N ARG A 556 26.07 -21.94 18.67
CA ARG A 556 27.26 -21.96 19.53
C ARG A 556 27.11 -22.85 20.76
N GLY A 557 26.04 -23.65 20.84
CA GLY A 557 25.75 -24.48 22.01
C GLY A 557 25.42 -23.69 23.28
N LEU A 558 25.05 -22.40 23.16
CA LEU A 558 24.78 -21.51 24.28
C LEU A 558 23.27 -21.42 24.62
N PRO A 559 22.91 -21.12 25.89
CA PRO A 559 21.54 -20.81 26.28
C PRO A 559 20.99 -19.58 25.55
N SER A 560 19.67 -19.55 25.29
CA SER A 560 19.02 -18.41 24.60
C SER A 560 19.28 -17.06 25.28
N ALA A 561 19.39 -17.05 26.62
CA ALA A 561 19.71 -15.84 27.39
C ALA A 561 21.05 -15.22 27.00
N ALA A 562 22.07 -16.04 26.72
CA ALA A 562 23.39 -15.55 26.26
C ALA A 562 23.29 -14.87 24.89
N GLY A 563 22.40 -15.35 24.02
CA GLY A 563 22.12 -14.70 22.73
C GLY A 563 21.44 -13.34 22.89
N HIS A 564 20.49 -13.21 23.82
CA HIS A 564 19.86 -11.92 24.11
C HIS A 564 20.86 -10.91 24.69
N GLU A 565 21.74 -11.37 25.57
CA GLU A 565 22.79 -10.56 26.17
C GLU A 565 23.83 -10.10 25.14
N ALA A 566 24.20 -10.98 24.19
CA ALA A 566 25.04 -10.61 23.05
C ALA A 566 24.35 -9.57 22.15
N GLY A 567 23.05 -9.75 21.89
CA GLY A 567 22.25 -8.79 21.14
C GLY A 567 22.18 -7.42 21.82
N ARG A 568 21.98 -7.37 23.14
CA ARG A 568 21.99 -6.13 23.93
C ARG A 568 23.31 -5.37 23.77
N ARG A 569 24.44 -6.07 23.96
CA ARG A 569 25.77 -5.47 23.80
C ARG A 569 26.02 -4.95 22.38
N ALA A 570 25.57 -5.67 21.36
CA ALA A 570 25.66 -5.21 19.97
C ALA A 570 24.82 -3.95 19.72
N LEU A 571 23.62 -3.85 20.31
CA LEU A 571 22.79 -2.65 20.22
C LEU A 571 23.44 -1.46 20.93
N GLU A 572 23.97 -1.66 22.13
CA GLU A 572 24.67 -0.60 22.89
C GLU A 572 25.86 -0.05 22.12
N GLU A 573 26.65 -0.94 21.52
CA GLU A 573 27.75 -0.53 20.66
C GLU A 573 27.26 0.21 19.40
N THR A 574 26.16 -0.25 18.80
CA THR A 574 25.56 0.44 17.64
C THR A 574 25.07 1.84 18.00
N VAL A 575 24.48 2.03 19.19
CA VAL A 575 24.07 3.35 19.71
C VAL A 575 25.29 4.23 19.92
N ARG A 576 26.33 3.71 20.57
CA ARG A 576 27.60 4.42 20.82
C ARG A 576 28.23 4.91 19.52
N LEU A 577 28.37 4.01 18.54
CA LEU A 577 28.97 4.31 17.23
C LEU A 577 28.10 5.27 16.41
N SER A 578 26.77 5.10 16.44
CA SER A 578 25.84 6.01 15.75
C SER A 578 25.98 7.44 16.25
N ARG A 579 26.08 7.61 17.58
CA ARG A 579 26.34 8.92 18.19
C ARG A 579 27.72 9.47 17.79
N ALA A 580 28.76 8.64 17.89
CA ALA A 580 30.12 9.04 17.56
C ALA A 580 30.30 9.45 16.08
N TRP A 581 29.56 8.80 15.18
CA TRP A 581 29.62 9.05 13.72
C TRP A 581 28.62 10.11 13.24
N GLY A 582 27.80 10.68 14.12
CA GLY A 582 26.87 11.77 13.76
C GLY A 582 25.57 11.32 13.08
N VAL A 583 25.14 10.07 13.28
CA VAL A 583 23.80 9.60 12.89
C VAL A 583 22.77 10.24 13.83
N ARG A 584 21.83 11.03 13.28
CA ARG A 584 20.93 11.90 14.07
C ARG A 584 19.78 11.16 14.75
N ALA A 585 19.34 10.05 14.16
CA ALA A 585 18.25 9.25 14.71
C ALA A 585 18.62 7.76 14.65
N LEU A 586 18.28 7.03 15.72
CA LEU A 586 18.37 5.58 15.75
C LEU A 586 17.06 4.98 16.28
N THR A 587 16.50 4.01 15.56
CA THR A 587 15.33 3.25 16.01
C THR A 587 15.71 1.79 16.21
N ALA A 588 15.52 1.27 17.42
CA ALA A 588 15.80 -0.12 17.74
C ALA A 588 14.50 -0.92 17.90
N PHE A 589 14.31 -1.94 17.07
CA PHE A 589 13.23 -2.92 17.22
C PHE A 589 13.71 -4.05 18.14
N ALA A 590 13.72 -3.79 19.46
CA ALA A 590 14.28 -4.69 20.47
C ALA A 590 13.28 -5.72 21.02
N PHE A 591 11.97 -5.52 20.81
CA PHE A 591 10.91 -6.38 21.35
C PHE A 591 9.76 -6.55 20.34
N SER A 592 9.19 -7.75 20.28
CA SER A 592 7.94 -8.03 19.57
C SER A 592 6.79 -8.18 20.56
N HIS A 593 5.64 -7.57 20.24
CA HIS A 593 4.39 -7.68 21.01
C HIS A 593 3.89 -9.14 21.11
N GLU A 594 4.35 -10.01 20.19
CA GLU A 594 4.02 -11.45 20.14
C GLU A 594 4.70 -12.27 21.25
N ASN A 595 5.70 -11.73 21.95
CA ASN A 595 6.29 -12.41 23.11
C ASN A 595 5.33 -12.47 24.31
N TRP A 596 4.29 -11.63 24.34
CA TRP A 596 3.32 -11.59 25.43
C TRP A 596 2.28 -12.72 25.38
N SER A 597 2.09 -13.37 24.23
CA SER A 597 1.12 -14.47 24.04
C SER A 597 1.74 -15.88 24.16
N ARG A 598 3.03 -16.00 24.52
CA ARG A 598 3.68 -17.31 24.74
C ARG A 598 3.30 -17.89 26.12
N PRO A 599 2.97 -19.20 26.23
CA PRO A 599 2.76 -19.85 27.52
C PRO A 599 3.99 -19.70 28.41
N LYS A 600 3.80 -19.34 29.68
CA LYS A 600 4.86 -18.99 30.65
C LYS A 600 5.86 -20.12 30.96
N ALA A 601 5.70 -21.32 30.39
CA ALA A 601 6.42 -22.53 30.79
C ALA A 601 7.86 -22.69 30.23
N ARG A 602 8.44 -21.68 29.57
CA ARG A 602 9.85 -21.76 29.07
C ARG A 602 10.72 -20.53 29.30
N ALA A 603 10.29 -19.59 30.13
CA ALA A 603 11.13 -18.48 30.57
C ALA A 603 11.69 -18.79 31.96
N SER A 604 12.94 -19.26 32.02
CA SER A 604 13.71 -19.23 33.27
C SER A 604 13.87 -17.77 33.69
N ARG A 605 13.17 -17.40 34.77
CA ARG A 605 13.01 -16.07 35.40
C ARG A 605 12.18 -15.04 34.60
N PRO A 606 11.20 -14.38 35.25
CA PRO A 606 10.54 -13.22 34.68
C PRO A 606 11.57 -12.08 34.56
N PRO A 607 11.66 -11.38 33.41
CA PRO A 607 12.39 -10.12 33.39
C PRO A 607 11.70 -9.15 34.34
N ALA A 608 12.49 -8.49 35.21
CA ALA A 608 12.03 -7.33 35.95
C ALA A 608 11.36 -6.36 34.98
N ARG A 609 10.19 -5.82 35.33
CA ARG A 609 9.41 -4.89 34.50
C ARG A 609 10.31 -3.78 33.95
N PRO A 610 10.59 -3.71 32.63
CA PRO A 610 11.13 -2.50 32.05
C PRO A 610 9.95 -1.53 31.87
N ARG A 611 10.08 -0.34 32.47
CA ARG A 611 9.35 0.85 31.98
C ARG A 611 9.93 1.21 30.59
N ALA A 612 9.05 1.69 29.69
CA ALA A 612 9.26 2.13 28.30
C ALA A 612 9.29 1.00 27.23
N ALA A 613 8.33 0.89 26.30
CA ALA A 613 7.93 1.80 25.19
C ALA A 613 8.93 1.79 24.02
N MET A 614 8.45 1.86 22.77
CA MET A 614 9.28 2.19 21.59
C MET A 614 10.16 3.39 21.95
N ALA A 615 11.46 3.17 22.11
CA ALA A 615 12.38 4.26 22.39
C ALA A 615 12.94 4.79 21.07
N SER A 616 12.38 5.92 20.63
CA SER A 616 13.03 6.80 19.66
C SER A 616 13.95 7.72 20.44
N PHE A 617 15.26 7.57 20.27
CA PHE A 617 16.22 8.52 20.86
C PHE A 617 16.51 9.60 19.82
N ALA A 618 16.04 10.82 20.09
CA ALA A 618 16.47 12.01 19.38
C ALA A 618 17.77 12.52 20.02
N SER A 619 18.76 12.88 19.21
CA SER A 619 20.09 13.29 19.66
C SER A 619 20.13 14.59 20.50
N ASP A 620 19.00 15.26 20.72
CA ASP A 620 18.93 16.52 21.46
C ASP A 620 18.59 16.34 22.97
N GLU A 621 18.39 15.10 23.45
CA GLU A 621 18.19 14.78 24.88
C GLU A 621 19.25 13.79 25.44
N LEU A 622 20.55 14.05 25.21
CA LEU A 622 21.65 13.28 25.83
C LEU A 622 22.72 14.16 26.48
#